data_AF-A0A1B9DA55-F1
#
_entry.id   AF-A0A1B9DA55-F1
#
_cell.length_a   1.000
_cell.length_b   1.000
_cell.length_c   1.000
_cell.angle_alpha   90.00
_cell.angle_beta   90.00
_cell.angle_gamma   90.00
#
_symmetry.space_group_name_H-M   'P 1'
#
loop_
_entity.id
_entity.type
_entity.pdbx_description
1 polymer ?
#
loop_
_entity_poly.entity_id
_entity_poly.type
_entity_poly.pdbx_seq_one_letter_code
_entity_poly.pdbx_strand_id
1 'polypeptide(L)'
;MTKRKISEHFAIDFGSNNPVWRILRNSPGMDEYLTRVGEETVARCNTDLRAAQAARKQPQEDGYDFHITHGSRSRLSIFPDTPRAVAHEAVNQSILKNLPIGGPKGETRPPDHEIPRELARRSNEAQSHAGFDAQGNEIHNLDRRRR
;
A
#
# COMPACT_ATOMS: atom_id res chain seq x y z
N MET A 1 -35.64 -16.17 -28.62
CA MET A 1 -34.60 -15.11 -28.56
C MET A 1 -33.64 -15.44 -27.43
N THR A 2 -32.44 -15.93 -27.77
CA THR A 2 -31.45 -16.43 -26.82
C THR A 2 -30.57 -15.28 -26.34
N LYS A 3 -30.49 -15.06 -25.02
CA LYS A 3 -29.73 -13.97 -24.40
C LYS A 3 -28.23 -14.12 -24.71
N ARG A 4 -27.61 -13.14 -25.36
CA ARG A 4 -26.15 -13.02 -25.41
C ARG A 4 -25.65 -12.60 -24.03
N LYS A 5 -25.23 -13.57 -23.22
CA LYS A 5 -24.36 -13.32 -22.06
C LYS A 5 -22.93 -13.29 -22.57
N ILE A 6 -22.36 -12.10 -22.73
CA ILE A 6 -20.91 -11.94 -22.74
C ILE A 6 -20.59 -11.04 -21.55
N SER A 7 -20.35 -11.66 -20.41
CA SER A 7 -19.52 -11.08 -19.36
C SER A 7 -18.51 -12.15 -18.94
N GLU A 8 -17.83 -12.72 -19.92
CA GLU A 8 -16.59 -13.43 -19.67
C GLU A 8 -15.59 -12.36 -19.24
N HIS A 9 -15.30 -12.32 -17.93
CA HIS A 9 -14.17 -11.56 -17.43
C HIS A 9 -12.93 -12.23 -17.97
N PHE A 10 -12.45 -11.79 -19.14
CA PHE A 10 -11.17 -12.25 -19.66
C PHE A 10 -10.07 -11.52 -18.89
N ALA A 11 -9.48 -12.21 -17.91
CA ALA A 11 -8.25 -11.75 -17.28
C ALA A 11 -7.09 -12.12 -18.20
N ILE A 12 -6.54 -11.13 -18.92
CA ILE A 12 -5.30 -11.34 -19.66
C ILE A 12 -4.15 -11.20 -18.67
N ASP A 13 -3.64 -12.35 -18.20
CA ASP A 13 -2.39 -12.39 -17.44
C ASP A 13 -1.22 -12.28 -18.40
N PHE A 14 -0.73 -11.06 -18.54
CA PHE A 14 0.42 -10.74 -19.36
C PHE A 14 1.76 -11.16 -18.72
N GLY A 15 1.77 -11.59 -17.45
CA GLY A 15 2.97 -11.85 -16.67
C GLY A 15 3.64 -10.57 -16.14
N SER A 16 4.31 -10.66 -14.99
CA SER A 16 4.94 -9.51 -14.30
C SER A 16 6.08 -8.84 -15.10
N ASN A 17 6.68 -9.57 -16.05
CA ASN A 17 7.78 -9.12 -16.92
C ASN A 17 7.35 -8.69 -18.32
N ASN A 18 6.05 -8.43 -18.55
CA ASN A 18 5.59 -8.01 -19.86
C ASN A 18 6.09 -6.59 -20.21
N PRO A 19 6.81 -6.39 -21.33
CA PRO A 19 7.30 -5.08 -21.73
C PRO A 19 6.16 -4.10 -22.03
N VAL A 20 5.02 -4.58 -22.53
CA VAL A 20 3.84 -3.75 -22.81
C VAL A 20 3.22 -3.22 -21.51
N TRP A 21 3.17 -4.04 -20.45
CA TRP A 21 2.71 -3.55 -19.15
C TRP A 21 3.64 -2.52 -18.54
N ARG A 22 4.96 -2.65 -18.76
CA ARG A 22 5.91 -1.64 -18.30
C ARG A 22 5.71 -0.31 -19.03
N ILE A 23 5.40 -0.34 -20.33
CA ILE A 23 5.08 0.86 -21.11
C ILE A 23 3.79 1.49 -20.57
N LEU A 24 2.72 0.71 -20.41
CA LEU A 24 1.43 1.24 -20.00
C LEU A 24 1.45 1.83 -18.58
N ARG A 25 2.13 1.17 -17.63
CA ARG A 25 2.26 1.65 -16.24
C ARG A 25 3.20 2.85 -16.05
N ASN A 26 3.91 3.26 -17.10
CA ASN A 26 4.69 4.50 -17.14
C ASN A 26 4.28 5.34 -18.37
N SER A 27 3.03 5.19 -18.81
CA SER A 27 2.52 5.93 -19.96
C SER A 27 2.20 7.38 -19.56
N PRO A 28 2.22 8.34 -20.50
CA PRO A 28 1.83 9.72 -20.21
C PRO A 28 0.45 9.83 -19.56
N GLY A 29 -0.53 9.02 -20.01
CA GLY A 29 -1.86 9.00 -19.41
C GLY A 29 -1.87 8.49 -17.97
N MET A 30 -0.94 7.61 -17.58
CA MET A 30 -0.77 7.22 -16.18
C MET A 30 -0.22 8.38 -15.35
N ASP A 31 0.74 9.14 -15.90
CA ASP A 31 1.34 10.26 -15.19
C ASP A 31 0.34 11.41 -15.01
N GLU A 32 -0.45 11.73 -16.03
CA GLU A 32 -1.57 12.69 -15.94
C GLU A 32 -2.59 12.26 -14.88
N TYR A 33 -2.96 10.97 -14.88
CA TYR A 33 -3.87 10.43 -13.89
C TYR A 33 -3.29 10.55 -12.47
N LEU A 34 -2.04 10.15 -12.25
CA LEU A 34 -1.38 10.22 -10.94
C LEU A 34 -1.17 11.66 -10.48
N THR A 35 -0.92 12.59 -11.41
CA THR A 35 -0.79 14.03 -11.12
C THR A 35 -2.11 14.56 -10.57
N ARG A 36 -3.22 14.33 -11.29
CA ARG A 36 -4.56 14.74 -10.84
C ARG A 36 -4.91 14.15 -9.48
N VAL A 37 -4.62 12.86 -9.27
CA VAL A 37 -4.86 12.19 -7.97
C VAL A 37 -3.98 12.79 -6.88
N GLY A 38 -2.72 13.11 -7.17
CA GLY A 38 -1.79 13.78 -6.26
C GLY A 38 -2.30 15.13 -5.81
N GLU A 39 -2.68 16.00 -6.75
CA GLU A 39 -3.24 17.33 -6.49
C GLU A 39 -4.51 17.26 -5.64
N GLU A 40 -5.47 16.41 -6.03
CA GLU A 40 -6.73 16.23 -5.29
C GLU A 40 -6.47 15.74 -3.86
N THR A 41 -5.50 14.85 -3.67
CA THR A 41 -5.21 14.28 -2.35
C THR A 41 -4.45 15.27 -1.46
N VAL A 42 -3.45 15.96 -1.99
CA VAL A 42 -2.71 17.01 -1.26
C VAL A 42 -3.65 18.14 -0.84
N ALA A 43 -4.58 18.57 -1.71
CA ALA A 43 -5.57 19.59 -1.37
C ALA A 43 -6.46 19.18 -0.17
N ARG A 44 -6.85 17.89 -0.10
CA ARG A 44 -7.61 17.36 1.04
C ARG A 44 -6.77 17.32 2.32
N CYS A 45 -5.56 16.76 2.25
CA CYS A 45 -4.64 16.69 3.40
C CYS A 45 -4.31 18.08 3.96
N ASN A 46 -4.05 19.07 3.11
CA ASN A 46 -3.80 20.45 3.52
C ASN A 46 -5.07 21.12 4.08
N THR A 47 -6.26 20.76 3.62
CA THR A 47 -7.52 21.25 4.20
C THR A 47 -7.69 20.72 5.64
N ASP A 48 -7.46 19.42 5.85
CA ASP A 48 -7.53 18.80 7.18
C ASP A 48 -6.47 19.38 8.13
N LEU A 49 -5.25 19.58 7.63
CA LEU A 49 -4.17 20.24 8.37
C LEU A 49 -4.56 21.64 8.83
N ARG A 50 -5.10 22.46 7.92
CA ARG A 50 -5.55 23.82 8.24
C ARG A 50 -6.67 23.83 9.27
N ALA A 51 -7.63 22.90 9.18
CA ALA A 51 -8.68 22.75 10.17
C ALA A 51 -8.10 22.39 11.56
N ALA A 52 -7.14 21.47 11.62
CA ALA A 52 -6.47 21.09 12.86
C ALA A 52 -5.65 22.24 13.46
N GLN A 53 -4.93 23.01 12.63
CA GLN A 53 -4.18 24.19 13.05
C GLN A 53 -5.13 25.28 13.58
N ALA A 54 -6.25 25.53 12.90
CA ALA A 54 -7.26 26.49 13.32
C ALA A 54 -7.88 26.13 14.68
N ALA A 55 -8.22 24.85 14.89
CA ALA A 55 -8.75 24.36 16.16
C ALA A 55 -7.76 24.57 17.33
N ARG A 56 -6.46 24.51 17.04
CA ARG A 56 -5.36 24.76 17.99
C ARG A 56 -4.95 26.23 18.08
N LYS A 57 -5.60 27.14 17.34
CA LYS A 57 -5.25 28.56 17.22
C LYS A 57 -3.80 28.78 16.78
N GLN A 58 -3.29 27.90 15.91
CA GLN A 58 -1.96 27.99 15.33
C GLN A 58 -2.02 28.75 13.99
N PRO A 59 -0.90 29.35 13.53
CA PRO A 59 -0.78 29.82 12.16
C PRO A 59 -1.10 28.69 11.18
N GLN A 60 -1.92 29.00 10.18
CA GLN A 60 -2.29 28.04 9.15
C GLN A 60 -1.22 27.98 8.06
N GLU A 61 -0.75 26.79 7.77
CA GLU A 61 0.19 26.52 6.68
C GLU A 61 -0.18 25.21 5.99
N ASP A 62 0.03 25.18 4.68
CA ASP A 62 0.06 23.94 3.93
C ASP A 62 1.38 23.23 4.20
N GLY A 63 1.36 21.90 4.20
CA GLY A 63 2.56 21.11 4.52
C GLY A 63 2.59 19.71 3.93
N TYR A 64 1.67 19.39 3.03
CA TYR A 64 1.71 18.18 2.22
C TYR A 64 2.08 18.52 0.78
N ASP A 65 2.90 17.66 0.17
CA ASP A 65 3.21 17.67 -1.25
C ASP A 65 3.20 16.22 -1.80
N PHE A 66 3.30 16.08 -3.11
CA PHE A 66 3.40 14.79 -3.77
C PHE A 66 4.53 14.74 -4.80
N HIS A 67 5.08 13.55 -4.97
CA HIS A 67 6.04 13.25 -6.02
C HIS A 67 5.63 11.99 -6.77
N ILE A 68 5.83 12.02 -8.09
CA ILE A 68 5.69 10.86 -8.95
C ILE A 68 7.10 10.34 -9.26
N THR A 69 7.34 9.07 -8.93
CA THR A 69 8.59 8.39 -9.25
C THR A 69 8.37 7.34 -10.33
N HIS A 70 9.35 7.18 -11.21
CA HIS A 70 9.29 6.24 -12.32
C HIS A 70 10.30 5.10 -12.12
N GLY A 71 9.92 3.90 -12.55
CA GLY A 71 10.73 2.70 -12.42
C GLY A 71 10.06 1.52 -13.12
N SER A 72 9.80 0.44 -12.38
CA SER A 72 8.99 -0.67 -12.92
C SER A 72 7.52 -0.28 -13.17
N ARG A 73 7.04 0.76 -12.48
CA ARG A 73 5.75 1.45 -12.65
C ARG A 73 5.87 2.89 -12.12
N SER A 74 5.05 3.82 -12.62
CA SER A 74 4.87 5.12 -11.99
C SER A 74 4.26 4.93 -10.59
N ARG A 75 4.75 5.67 -9.60
CA ARG A 75 4.25 5.64 -8.22
C ARG A 75 4.05 7.06 -7.72
N LEU A 76 2.82 7.37 -7.34
CA LEU A 76 2.49 8.55 -6.56
C LEU A 76 2.88 8.32 -5.10
N SER A 77 3.62 9.27 -4.53
CA SER A 77 3.95 9.29 -3.10
C SER A 77 3.59 10.66 -2.55
N ILE A 78 2.93 10.69 -1.39
CA ILE A 78 2.46 11.91 -0.73
C ILE A 78 3.19 12.00 0.60
N PHE A 79 3.75 13.16 0.89
CA PHE A 79 4.60 13.34 2.06
C PHE A 79 4.22 14.60 2.85
N PRO A 80 4.35 14.55 4.18
CA PRO A 80 4.37 15.76 5.00
C PRO A 80 5.77 16.39 4.98
N ASP A 81 5.88 17.61 4.48
CA ASP A 81 7.16 18.33 4.33
C ASP A 81 7.43 19.33 5.45
N THR A 82 6.39 19.71 6.21
CA THR A 82 6.54 20.64 7.34
C THR A 82 6.48 19.91 8.68
N PRO A 83 7.12 20.43 9.74
CA PRO A 83 7.02 19.85 11.08
C PRO A 83 5.58 19.70 11.58
N ARG A 84 4.68 20.62 11.17
CA ARG A 84 3.26 20.56 11.56
C ARG A 84 2.53 19.47 10.80
N ALA A 85 2.79 19.31 9.50
CA ALA A 85 2.23 18.20 8.74
C ALA A 85 2.74 16.85 9.26
N VAL A 86 4.03 16.73 9.60
CA VAL A 86 4.59 15.50 10.21
C VAL A 86 3.91 15.20 11.53
N ALA A 87 3.71 16.20 12.40
CA ALA A 87 3.01 16.03 13.66
C ALA A 87 1.53 15.67 13.45
N HIS A 88 0.87 16.26 12.44
CA HIS A 88 -0.50 15.92 12.09
C HIS A 88 -0.62 14.46 11.61
N GLU A 89 0.30 14.04 10.74
CA GLU A 89 0.36 12.68 10.22
C GLU A 89 0.66 11.66 11.32
N ALA A 90 1.59 11.96 12.23
CA ALA A 90 1.89 11.11 13.38
C ALA A 90 0.65 10.90 14.28
N VAL A 91 -0.17 11.95 14.47
CA VAL A 91 -1.44 11.84 15.19
C VAL A 91 -2.42 10.97 14.41
N ASN A 92 -2.58 11.16 13.10
CA ASN A 92 -3.51 10.37 12.29
C ASN A 92 -3.09 8.89 12.22
N GLN A 93 -1.81 8.60 12.02
CA GLN A 93 -1.25 7.24 12.02
C GLN A 93 -1.33 6.58 13.40
N SER A 94 -1.11 7.32 14.48
CA SER A 94 -1.31 6.80 15.83
C SER A 94 -2.80 6.55 16.14
N ILE A 95 -3.71 7.36 15.60
CA ILE A 95 -5.15 7.08 15.62
C ILE A 95 -5.44 5.78 14.86
N LEU A 96 -4.85 5.53 13.69
CA LEU A 96 -5.02 4.25 12.99
C LEU A 96 -4.50 3.05 13.79
N LYS A 97 -3.42 3.21 14.58
CA LYS A 97 -2.92 2.18 15.51
C LYS A 97 -3.83 1.97 16.72
N ASN A 98 -4.58 3.00 17.10
CA ASN A 98 -5.53 2.98 18.22
C ASN A 98 -6.97 2.66 17.76
N LEU A 99 -7.22 2.60 16.44
CA LEU A 99 -8.44 2.03 15.92
C LEU A 99 -8.40 0.52 16.18
N PRO A 100 -9.47 -0.08 16.73
CA PRO A 100 -9.60 -1.53 16.82
C PRO A 100 -9.84 -2.08 15.41
N ILE A 101 -8.81 -2.11 14.56
CA ILE A 101 -8.80 -2.90 13.33
C ILE A 101 -8.58 -4.34 13.79
N GLY A 102 -9.70 -4.96 14.13
CA GLY A 102 -9.77 -6.13 14.98
C GLY A 102 -10.70 -5.78 16.13
N GLY A 103 -11.97 -6.15 16.00
CA GLY A 103 -12.85 -6.31 17.15
C GLY A 103 -12.22 -7.25 18.19
N PRO A 104 -12.90 -7.53 19.32
CA PRO A 104 -12.34 -8.42 20.35
C PRO A 104 -11.77 -9.65 19.66
N LYS A 105 -10.54 -10.05 20.01
CA LYS A 105 -9.91 -11.29 19.53
C LYS A 105 -10.93 -12.40 19.70
N GLY A 106 -11.76 -12.61 18.68
CA GLY A 106 -12.69 -13.71 18.63
C GLY A 106 -11.78 -14.91 18.73
N GLU A 107 -12.03 -15.76 19.73
CA GLU A 107 -11.37 -17.04 19.85
C GLU A 107 -11.24 -17.61 18.44
N THR A 108 -10.01 -17.70 17.96
CA THR A 108 -9.70 -18.29 16.66
C THR A 108 -10.11 -19.74 16.79
N ARG A 109 -11.39 -20.04 16.55
CA ARG A 109 -11.81 -21.39 16.26
C ARG A 109 -11.00 -21.79 15.04
N PRO A 110 -10.20 -22.87 15.11
CA PRO A 110 -9.53 -23.37 13.93
C PRO A 110 -10.58 -23.58 12.84
N PRO A 111 -10.26 -23.25 11.58
CA PRO A 111 -11.21 -23.45 10.48
C PRO A 111 -11.66 -24.91 10.50
N ASP A 112 -12.98 -25.13 10.51
CA ASP A 112 -13.64 -26.44 10.65
C ASP A 112 -13.48 -27.33 9.39
N HIS A 113 -12.51 -26.99 8.54
CA HIS A 113 -12.24 -27.63 7.27
C HIS A 113 -10.74 -27.87 7.16
N GLU A 114 -10.36 -29.14 7.03
CA GLU A 114 -8.99 -29.55 6.81
C GLU A 114 -8.42 -28.83 5.59
N ILE A 115 -7.43 -27.96 5.81
CA ILE A 115 -6.64 -27.40 4.73
C ILE A 115 -5.89 -28.58 4.08
N PRO A 116 -6.04 -28.82 2.76
CA PRO A 116 -5.31 -29.89 2.08
C PRO A 116 -3.81 -29.78 2.39
N ARG A 117 -3.19 -30.89 2.79
CA ARG A 117 -1.80 -30.93 3.32
C ARG A 117 -0.79 -30.20 2.42
N GLU A 118 -0.99 -30.23 1.10
CA GLU A 118 -0.19 -29.52 0.10
C GLU A 118 -0.19 -27.98 0.29
N LEU A 119 -1.34 -27.38 0.63
CA LEU A 119 -1.50 -25.94 0.84
C LEU A 119 -0.87 -25.49 2.15
N ALA A 120 -1.02 -26.30 3.21
CA ALA A 120 -0.36 -26.06 4.49
C ALA A 120 1.18 -26.11 4.34
N ARG A 121 1.71 -27.04 3.54
CA ARG A 121 3.15 -27.14 3.28
C ARG A 121 3.70 -25.90 2.57
N ARG A 122 3.01 -25.41 1.53
CA ARG A 122 3.40 -24.18 0.81
C ARG A 122 3.35 -22.93 1.67
N SER A 123 2.34 -22.80 2.53
CA SER A 123 2.23 -21.67 3.47
C SER A 123 3.37 -21.68 4.50
N ASN A 124 3.72 -22.87 5.01
CA ASN A 124 4.82 -23.01 5.96
C ASN A 124 6.19 -22.78 5.30
N GLU A 125 6.40 -23.26 4.07
CA GLU A 125 7.61 -22.99 3.29
C GLU A 125 7.75 -21.47 3.02
N ALA A 126 6.67 -20.79 2.64
CA ALA A 126 6.67 -19.34 2.40
C ALA A 126 6.95 -18.51 3.67
N GLN A 127 6.46 -18.95 4.84
CA GLN A 127 6.73 -18.28 6.12
C GLN A 127 8.14 -18.57 6.66
N SER A 128 8.68 -19.77 6.42
CA SER A 128 10.03 -20.14 6.85
C SER A 128 11.14 -19.34 6.16
N HIS A 129 10.86 -18.74 5.00
CA HIS A 129 11.80 -17.89 4.25
C HIS A 129 11.78 -16.40 4.64
N ALA A 130 10.85 -15.97 5.51
CA ALA A 130 10.79 -14.62 6.07
C ALA A 130 11.12 -14.63 7.57
N GLY A 131 12.15 -15.41 7.94
CA GLY A 131 12.56 -15.59 9.32
C GLY A 131 13.35 -14.41 9.88
N PHE A 132 12.97 -14.00 11.09
CA PHE A 132 13.83 -13.24 11.99
C PHE A 132 14.60 -14.26 12.86
N ASP A 133 15.82 -13.94 13.28
CA ASP A 133 16.58 -14.81 14.19
C ASP A 133 16.00 -14.80 15.62
N ALA A 134 16.58 -15.62 16.51
CA ALA A 134 16.15 -15.72 17.91
C ALA A 134 16.33 -14.43 18.73
N GLN A 135 16.92 -13.39 18.15
CA GLN A 135 17.11 -12.07 18.73
C GLN A 135 16.19 -11.01 18.10
N GLY A 136 15.37 -11.39 17.10
CA GLY A 136 14.39 -10.51 16.46
C GLY A 136 14.96 -9.66 15.33
N ASN A 137 16.10 -10.03 14.72
CA ASN A 137 16.66 -9.33 13.56
C ASN A 137 16.23 -9.98 12.23
N GLU A 138 15.97 -9.18 11.20
CA GLU A 138 15.67 -9.67 9.85
C GLU A 138 16.86 -10.44 9.27
N ILE A 139 16.64 -11.71 8.89
CA ILE A 139 17.67 -12.49 8.19
C ILE A 139 17.67 -12.06 6.71
N HIS A 140 18.45 -11.02 6.39
CA HIS A 140 18.71 -10.66 5.00
C HIS A 140 19.67 -11.69 4.36
N ASN A 141 19.16 -12.53 3.46
CA ASN A 141 19.99 -13.38 2.60
C ASN A 141 20.72 -12.54 1.53
N LEU A 142 21.74 -11.80 1.95
CA LEU A 142 22.73 -11.19 1.06
C LEU A 142 23.96 -12.10 0.96
N ASP A 143 23.86 -13.23 0.25
CA ASP A 143 24.93 -13.70 -0.65
C ASP A 143 24.56 -15.02 -1.34
N ARG A 144 24.26 -14.98 -2.64
CA ARG A 144 24.55 -16.08 -3.57
C ARG A 144 24.98 -15.51 -4.92
N ARG A 145 26.11 -14.81 -4.93
CA ARG A 145 27.02 -14.81 -6.09
C ARG A 145 28.41 -15.20 -5.62
N ARG A 146 28.74 -16.49 -5.76
CA ARG A 146 30.12 -16.99 -5.99
C ARG A 146 30.09 -18.49 -6.28
N ARG A 147 29.93 -18.83 -7.55
CA ARG A 147 30.87 -19.60 -8.38
C ARG A 147 30.21 -19.91 -9.73
#